data_AF-A0A7W6B1K2-F1
#
_entry.id   AF-A0A7W6B1K2-F1
#
_cell.length_a   1.000
_cell.length_b   1.000
_cell.length_c   1.000
_cell.angle_alpha   90.00
_cell.angle_beta   90.00
_cell.angle_gamma   90.00
#
_symmetry.space_group_name_H-M   'P 1'
#
loop_
_entity.id
_entity.type
_entity.pdbx_description
1 polymer ?
#
loop_
_entity_poly.entity_id
_entity_poly.type
_entity_poly.pdbx_seq_one_letter_code
_entity_poly.pdbx_strand_id
1 'polypeptide(L)'
;MLRPLLETIYRQPDAALVALNALASNLKIEPRRLADDLAIAPDRLGRLRGSDLIIGGRAARDERSIATAALTELLPLARAHATEFRRNAERFESREQQRRAYMSLSIPALSKKAVARLIEIEAVRRQGGDDAYRSAFALAAEDRAVVQEIKAVSEALTARFGWSAFTSKADAVAERNMVERMPEDLTSIRDEKLTRLFEAVKRFAEEQHLVERWDRSKIVAAASADPQKQYVPMLAAVTEFKTPIDDEARSRARAGSLYRQQRAALAAVASTIWRDPAGVVGKIEELLQKGFAADRIAAAVTNDPSAYGALRGSDRLMDRMLAAGRERKEAVQAVPEAAARLRSLGGAYASTLDAERQAIAEERQRMAVAIPGLSKAAEEVLTRLTAEAKNNGHKLSASAASIDPNIRGEFATVSRTLDERFGRNAIVRGEKDLIHRVPQTQRRAFEAMQERLKVLQQTVRSESSERIISERRQRTVNRRRGIDL
;
A
#
# COMPACT_ATOMS: atom_id res chain seq x y z
N MET A 1 -17.14 -27.86 2.21
CA MET A 1 -17.06 -28.87 1.12
C MET A 1 -16.11 -30.03 1.43
N LEU A 2 -14.91 -29.80 1.99
CA LEU A 2 -13.95 -30.90 2.24
C LEU A 2 -14.34 -31.85 3.40
N ARG A 3 -14.99 -31.34 4.46
CA ARG A 3 -15.27 -32.13 5.68
C ARG A 3 -16.13 -33.40 5.44
N PRO A 4 -17.27 -33.33 4.73
CA PRO A 4 -18.08 -34.54 4.46
C PRO A 4 -17.30 -35.61 3.67
N LEU A 5 -16.42 -35.18 2.78
CA LEU A 5 -15.60 -36.10 1.98
C LEU A 5 -14.49 -36.77 2.82
N LEU A 6 -13.89 -35.99 3.74
CA LEU A 6 -12.90 -36.52 4.70
C LEU A 6 -13.53 -37.50 5.70
N GLU A 7 -14.81 -37.34 6.06
CA GLU A 7 -15.56 -38.28 6.91
C GLU A 7 -15.72 -39.65 6.25
N THR A 8 -15.89 -39.70 4.93
CA THR A 8 -15.97 -40.94 4.15
C THR A 8 -14.62 -41.64 4.02
N ILE A 9 -13.52 -40.87 4.02
CA ILE A 9 -12.17 -41.39 3.73
C ILE A 9 -11.40 -41.75 5.00
N TYR A 10 -11.45 -40.93 6.05
CA TYR A 10 -10.59 -41.03 7.24
C TYR A 10 -11.37 -41.36 8.51
N ARG A 11 -10.73 -42.12 9.43
CA ARG A 11 -11.30 -42.44 10.75
C ARG A 11 -11.42 -41.21 11.66
N GLN A 12 -10.52 -40.23 11.49
CA GLN A 12 -10.48 -38.98 12.25
C GLN A 12 -10.53 -37.79 11.27
N PRO A 13 -11.73 -37.40 10.81
CA PRO A 13 -11.88 -36.41 9.75
C PRO A 13 -11.40 -35.01 10.14
N ASP A 14 -11.55 -34.60 11.40
CA ASP A 14 -11.10 -33.28 11.87
C ASP A 14 -9.56 -33.20 11.91
N ALA A 15 -8.89 -34.26 12.36
CA ALA A 15 -7.42 -34.35 12.32
C ALA A 15 -6.88 -34.36 10.88
N ALA A 16 -7.58 -35.06 9.98
CA ALA A 16 -7.24 -35.07 8.55
C ALA A 16 -7.40 -33.71 7.89
N LEU A 17 -8.42 -32.94 8.29
CA LEU A 17 -8.62 -31.57 7.80
C LEU A 17 -7.49 -30.63 8.26
N VAL A 18 -7.05 -30.76 9.52
CA VAL A 18 -5.91 -29.99 10.05
C VAL A 18 -4.63 -30.32 9.27
N ALA A 19 -4.35 -31.61 9.06
CA ALA A 19 -3.18 -32.05 8.30
C ALA A 19 -3.23 -31.55 6.84
N LEU A 20 -4.40 -31.60 6.20
CA LEU A 20 -4.60 -31.10 4.85
C LEU A 20 -4.37 -29.59 4.77
N ASN A 21 -4.88 -28.82 5.73
CA ASN A 21 -4.66 -27.37 5.79
C ASN A 21 -3.17 -27.02 5.98
N ALA A 22 -2.45 -27.75 6.83
CA ALA A 22 -1.01 -27.56 7.04
C ALA A 22 -0.19 -27.82 5.76
N LEU A 23 -0.52 -28.89 5.02
CA LEU A 23 0.14 -29.18 3.75
C LEU A 23 -0.23 -28.17 2.65
N ALA A 24 -1.50 -27.77 2.57
CA ALA A 24 -2.01 -26.85 1.56
C ALA A 24 -1.50 -25.40 1.74
N SER A 25 -1.23 -24.98 2.98
CA SER A 25 -0.67 -23.66 3.31
C SER A 25 0.86 -23.57 3.16
N ASN A 26 1.56 -24.69 2.96
CA ASN A 26 3.00 -24.69 2.80
C ASN A 26 3.41 -24.27 1.38
N LEU A 27 3.96 -23.05 1.26
CA LEU A 27 4.37 -22.47 -0.02
C LEU A 27 5.44 -23.30 -0.77
N LYS A 28 6.20 -24.14 -0.06
CA LYS A 28 7.21 -25.02 -0.67
C LYS A 28 6.61 -26.21 -1.43
N ILE A 29 5.34 -26.54 -1.18
CA ILE A 29 4.64 -27.65 -1.84
C ILE A 29 3.80 -27.08 -2.99
N GLU A 30 4.04 -27.55 -4.20
CA GLU A 30 3.22 -27.18 -5.36
C GLU A 30 1.83 -27.82 -5.27
N PRO A 31 0.73 -27.10 -5.59
CA PRO A 31 -0.63 -27.65 -5.51
C PRO A 31 -0.84 -28.93 -6.32
N ARG A 32 -0.10 -29.09 -7.43
CA ARG A 32 -0.08 -30.33 -8.22
C ARG A 32 0.58 -31.46 -7.44
N ARG A 33 1.81 -31.22 -6.95
CA ARG A 33 2.56 -32.18 -6.13
C ARG A 33 1.80 -32.60 -4.87
N LEU A 34 1.05 -31.69 -4.23
CA LEU A 34 0.22 -32.06 -3.07
C LEU A 34 -0.81 -33.14 -3.43
N ALA A 35 -1.52 -32.99 -4.55
CA ALA A 35 -2.48 -34.00 -5.00
C ALA A 35 -1.78 -35.29 -5.44
N ASP A 36 -0.66 -35.21 -6.15
CA ASP A 36 0.11 -36.38 -6.58
C ASP A 36 0.63 -37.18 -5.37
N ASP A 37 1.15 -36.48 -4.37
CA ASP A 37 1.61 -37.05 -3.10
C ASP A 37 0.49 -37.74 -2.32
N LEU A 38 -0.72 -37.16 -2.32
CA LEU A 38 -1.89 -37.74 -1.65
C LEU A 38 -2.47 -38.93 -2.41
N ALA A 39 -2.29 -38.98 -3.74
CA ALA A 39 -2.64 -40.15 -4.54
C ALA A 39 -1.75 -41.35 -4.22
N ILE A 40 -0.46 -41.09 -3.95
CA ILE A 40 0.54 -42.12 -3.62
C ILE A 40 0.45 -42.52 -2.14
N ALA A 41 0.26 -41.56 -1.24
CA ALA A 41 0.30 -41.76 0.20
C ALA A 41 -0.86 -41.04 0.91
N PRO A 42 -2.10 -41.55 0.77
CA PRO A 42 -3.28 -40.95 1.41
C PRO A 42 -3.20 -40.96 2.95
N ASP A 43 -2.49 -41.93 3.54
CA ASP A 43 -2.33 -42.03 4.99
C ASP A 43 -1.58 -40.83 5.61
N ARG A 44 -0.98 -39.94 4.80
CA ARG A 44 -0.37 -38.67 5.25
C ARG A 44 -1.36 -37.72 5.91
N LEU A 45 -2.65 -37.83 5.61
CA LEU A 45 -3.70 -37.08 6.30
C LEU A 45 -4.25 -37.82 7.53
N GLY A 46 -3.89 -39.10 7.71
CA GLY A 46 -4.35 -39.92 8.82
C GLY A 46 -4.82 -41.29 8.36
N ARG A 47 -5.22 -42.14 9.31
CA ARG A 47 -5.67 -43.50 9.00
C ARG A 47 -7.00 -43.49 8.26
N LEU A 48 -6.99 -44.11 7.09
CA LEU A 48 -8.16 -44.40 6.27
C LEU A 48 -9.18 -45.33 6.98
N ARG A 49 -10.44 -45.23 6.57
CA ARG A 49 -11.52 -46.15 6.98
C ARG A 49 -11.38 -47.55 6.36
N GLY A 50 -11.98 -48.54 7.01
CA GLY A 50 -11.87 -49.95 6.60
C GLY A 50 -10.49 -50.60 6.84
N SER A 51 -10.26 -51.75 6.20
CA SER A 51 -9.03 -52.53 6.24
C SER A 51 -8.87 -53.38 4.97
N ASP A 52 -7.65 -53.46 4.43
CA ASP A 52 -7.29 -54.34 3.30
C ASP A 52 -6.87 -55.75 3.75
N LEU A 53 -6.81 -56.00 5.06
CA LEU A 53 -6.36 -57.30 5.58
C LEU A 53 -7.39 -58.39 5.27
N ILE A 54 -6.89 -59.55 4.82
CA ILE A 54 -7.74 -60.69 4.47
C ILE A 54 -8.56 -61.19 5.69
N ILE A 55 -8.07 -60.91 6.89
CA ILE A 55 -8.67 -61.30 8.18
C ILE A 55 -9.79 -60.32 8.60
N GLY A 56 -9.79 -59.08 8.10
CA GLY A 56 -10.88 -58.12 8.33
C GLY A 56 -12.07 -58.49 7.45
N GLY A 57 -13.20 -58.86 8.04
CA GLY A 57 -14.39 -59.35 7.32
C GLY A 57 -14.85 -58.48 6.14
N ARG A 58 -15.73 -59.01 5.29
CA ARG A 58 -16.18 -58.39 4.02
C ARG A 58 -16.56 -56.90 4.19
N ALA A 59 -17.30 -56.55 5.24
CA ALA A 59 -17.70 -55.17 5.53
C ALA A 59 -16.53 -54.18 5.69
N ALA A 60 -15.39 -54.60 6.27
CA ALA A 60 -14.22 -53.73 6.44
C ALA A 60 -13.49 -53.48 5.11
N ARG A 61 -13.57 -54.43 4.18
CA ARG A 61 -13.02 -54.28 2.82
C ARG A 61 -13.94 -53.44 1.95
N ASP A 62 -15.26 -53.55 2.14
CA ASP A 62 -16.24 -52.70 1.45
C ASP A 62 -16.11 -51.23 1.92
N GLU A 63 -15.94 -50.99 3.23
CA GLU A 63 -15.68 -49.63 3.74
C GLU A 63 -14.35 -49.06 3.18
N ARG A 64 -13.35 -49.92 3.00
CA ARG A 64 -12.05 -49.56 2.43
C ARG A 64 -12.12 -49.24 0.94
N SER A 65 -12.91 -49.98 0.17
CA SER A 65 -13.11 -49.72 -1.25
C SER A 65 -13.85 -48.39 -1.47
N ILE A 66 -14.85 -48.09 -0.63
CA ILE A 66 -15.57 -46.80 -0.62
C ILE A 66 -14.60 -45.64 -0.29
N ALA A 67 -13.78 -45.78 0.75
CA ALA A 67 -12.78 -44.77 1.12
C ALA A 67 -11.77 -44.52 -0.02
N THR A 68 -11.35 -45.57 -0.72
CA THR A 68 -10.41 -45.48 -1.84
C THR A 68 -11.05 -44.81 -3.07
N ALA A 69 -12.32 -45.11 -3.35
CA ALA A 69 -13.05 -44.44 -4.42
C ALA A 69 -13.21 -42.93 -4.14
N ALA A 70 -13.62 -42.57 -2.92
CA ALA A 70 -13.78 -41.18 -2.49
C ALA A 70 -12.47 -40.38 -2.52
N LEU A 71 -11.31 -41.04 -2.40
CA LEU A 71 -10.01 -40.39 -2.53
C LEU A 71 -9.83 -39.72 -3.89
N THR A 72 -10.34 -40.33 -4.97
CA THR A 72 -10.23 -39.76 -6.33
C THR A 72 -10.95 -38.42 -6.47
N GLU A 73 -12.02 -38.21 -5.69
CA GLU A 73 -12.75 -36.95 -5.60
C GLU A 73 -12.03 -35.92 -4.71
N LEU A 74 -11.26 -36.38 -3.72
CA LEU A 74 -10.48 -35.50 -2.82
C LEU A 74 -9.33 -34.80 -3.55
N LEU A 75 -8.62 -35.50 -4.44
CA LEU A 75 -7.41 -35.00 -5.10
C LEU A 75 -7.60 -33.65 -5.83
N PRO A 76 -8.58 -33.48 -6.74
CA PRO A 76 -8.78 -32.20 -7.41
C PRO A 76 -9.20 -31.10 -6.43
N LEU A 77 -9.95 -31.43 -5.37
CA LEU A 77 -10.36 -30.49 -4.33
C LEU A 77 -9.18 -30.06 -3.44
N ALA A 78 -8.29 -30.98 -3.06
CA ALA A 78 -7.07 -30.69 -2.31
C ALA A 78 -6.12 -29.78 -3.11
N ARG A 79 -5.98 -30.03 -4.42
CA ARG A 79 -5.23 -29.14 -5.33
C ARG A 79 -5.86 -27.76 -5.43
N ALA A 80 -7.19 -27.69 -5.60
CA ALA A 80 -7.90 -26.41 -5.65
C ALA A 80 -7.72 -25.64 -4.34
N HIS A 81 -7.82 -26.32 -3.20
CA HIS A 81 -7.63 -25.75 -1.86
C HIS A 81 -6.23 -25.17 -1.66
N ALA A 82 -5.17 -25.90 -2.03
CA ALA A 82 -3.80 -25.40 -1.98
C ALA A 82 -3.55 -24.26 -2.99
N THR A 83 -4.22 -24.28 -4.14
CA THR A 83 -4.16 -23.17 -5.11
C THR A 83 -4.80 -21.91 -4.55
N GLU A 84 -5.92 -22.03 -3.85
CA GLU A 84 -6.58 -20.91 -3.17
C GLU A 84 -5.76 -20.37 -2.00
N PHE A 85 -5.12 -21.22 -1.21
CA PHE A 85 -4.15 -20.76 -0.20
C PHE A 85 -3.01 -19.97 -0.83
N ARG A 86 -2.44 -20.45 -1.94
CA ARG A 86 -1.36 -19.74 -2.65
C ARG A 86 -1.82 -18.42 -3.25
N ARG A 87 -3.01 -18.39 -3.87
CA ARG A 87 -3.62 -17.15 -4.39
C ARG A 87 -3.87 -16.12 -3.30
N ASN A 88 -4.22 -16.57 -2.10
CA ASN A 88 -4.48 -15.71 -0.96
C ASN A 88 -3.26 -15.53 -0.04
N ALA A 89 -2.12 -16.16 -0.31
CA ALA A 89 -0.93 -16.11 0.54
C ALA A 89 -0.39 -14.69 0.65
N GLU A 90 -0.21 -14.00 -0.48
CA GLU A 90 0.21 -12.59 -0.50
C GLU A 90 -0.79 -11.69 0.24
N ARG A 91 -2.10 -11.98 0.13
CA ARG A 91 -3.14 -11.24 0.86
C ARG A 91 -3.09 -11.51 2.36
N PHE A 92 -2.78 -12.73 2.77
CA PHE A 92 -2.66 -13.11 4.18
C PHE A 92 -1.37 -12.55 4.78
N GLU A 93 -0.24 -12.64 4.07
CA GLU A 93 1.02 -12.01 4.44
C GLU A 93 0.88 -10.49 4.56
N SER A 94 0.27 -9.85 3.57
CA SER A 94 -0.02 -8.41 3.61
C SER A 94 -0.92 -8.03 4.78
N ARG A 95 -2.00 -8.80 5.03
CA ARG A 95 -2.87 -8.60 6.19
C ARG A 95 -2.15 -8.81 7.52
N GLU A 96 -1.32 -9.84 7.63
CA GLU A 96 -0.56 -10.14 8.85
C GLU A 96 0.55 -9.10 9.08
N GLN A 97 1.22 -8.63 8.04
CA GLN A 97 2.17 -7.52 8.12
C GLN A 97 1.48 -6.23 8.56
N GLN A 98 0.31 -5.90 7.98
CA GLN A 98 -0.51 -4.77 8.41
C GLN A 98 -0.95 -4.91 9.86
N ARG A 99 -1.45 -6.10 10.26
CA ARG A 99 -1.83 -6.39 11.64
C ARG A 99 -0.66 -6.14 12.58
N ARG A 100 0.53 -6.70 12.29
CA ARG A 100 1.75 -6.49 13.09
C ARG A 100 2.18 -5.02 13.13
N ALA A 101 2.06 -4.30 12.02
CA ALA A 101 2.36 -2.86 11.97
C ALA A 101 1.41 -2.07 12.89
N TYR A 102 0.10 -2.33 12.86
CA TYR A 102 -0.85 -1.70 13.78
C TYR A 102 -0.63 -2.14 15.23
N MET A 103 -0.30 -3.41 15.47
CA MET A 103 0.02 -3.95 16.80
C MET A 103 1.30 -3.32 17.39
N SER A 104 2.23 -2.89 16.54
CA SER A 104 3.46 -2.20 16.96
C SER A 104 3.21 -0.78 17.46
N LEU A 105 2.03 -0.20 17.19
CA LEU A 105 1.62 1.07 17.74
C LEU A 105 1.36 0.91 19.24
N SER A 106 2.24 1.53 20.03
CA SER A 106 2.09 1.61 21.48
C SER A 106 0.89 2.48 21.84
N ILE A 107 0.13 2.02 22.83
CA ILE A 107 -0.93 2.81 23.47
C ILE A 107 -0.33 3.34 24.77
N PRO A 108 -0.21 4.67 24.94
CA PRO A 108 0.33 5.25 26.17
C PRO A 108 -0.47 4.79 27.40
N ALA A 109 0.23 4.56 28.50
CA ALA A 109 -0.43 4.29 29.77
C ALA A 109 -1.04 5.58 30.31
N LEU A 110 -2.30 5.51 30.78
CA LEU A 110 -2.93 6.61 31.51
C LEU A 110 -2.36 6.70 32.92
N SER A 111 -2.17 7.92 33.43
CA SER A 111 -1.82 8.11 34.84
C SER A 111 -2.94 7.61 35.74
N LYS A 112 -2.60 7.27 37.00
CA LYS A 112 -3.60 6.90 38.03
C LYS A 112 -4.68 7.99 38.18
N LYS A 113 -4.28 9.25 38.02
CA LYS A 113 -5.15 10.42 38.09
C LYS A 113 -6.15 10.45 36.92
N ALA A 114 -5.68 10.27 35.69
CA ALA A 114 -6.54 10.23 34.51
C ALA A 114 -7.52 9.04 34.56
N VAL A 115 -7.06 7.86 35.00
CA VAL A 115 -7.92 6.68 35.19
C VAL A 115 -9.00 6.94 36.24
N ALA A 116 -8.64 7.48 37.41
CA ALA A 116 -9.61 7.81 38.45
C ALA A 116 -10.67 8.80 37.94
N ARG A 117 -10.22 9.84 37.21
CA ARG A 117 -11.10 10.86 36.64
C ARG A 117 -12.07 10.28 35.61
N LEU A 118 -11.62 9.40 34.72
CA LEU A 118 -12.51 8.70 33.77
C LEU A 118 -13.54 7.82 34.48
N ILE A 119 -13.15 7.12 35.55
CA ILE A 119 -14.05 6.26 36.34
C ILE A 119 -15.12 7.12 37.03
N GLU A 120 -14.74 8.25 37.64
CA GLU A 120 -15.67 9.18 38.29
C GLU A 120 -16.74 9.68 37.32
N ILE A 121 -16.33 10.17 36.14
CA ILE A 121 -17.26 10.76 35.17
C ILE A 121 -18.17 9.68 34.56
N GLU A 122 -17.66 8.47 34.28
CA GLU A 122 -18.50 7.37 33.79
C GLU A 122 -19.45 6.84 34.88
N ALA A 123 -19.09 6.92 36.17
CA ALA A 123 -20.01 6.62 37.26
C ALA A 123 -21.15 7.66 37.32
N VAL A 124 -20.84 8.95 37.18
CA VAL A 124 -21.84 10.02 37.09
C VAL A 124 -22.77 9.79 35.90
N ARG A 125 -22.24 9.43 34.74
CA ARG A 125 -23.06 9.10 33.55
C ARG A 125 -24.01 7.95 33.78
N ARG A 126 -23.57 6.87 34.43
CA ARG A 126 -24.44 5.71 34.72
C ARG A 126 -25.60 6.07 35.65
N GLN A 127 -25.40 7.05 36.53
CA GLN A 127 -26.41 7.47 37.51
C GLN A 127 -27.31 8.60 36.98
N GLY A 128 -26.77 9.53 36.19
CA GLY A 128 -27.43 10.78 35.80
C GLY A 128 -27.57 11.02 34.30
N GLY A 129 -27.17 10.09 33.44
CA GLY A 129 -27.27 10.22 31.97
C GLY A 129 -26.25 11.18 31.34
N ASP A 130 -26.49 11.53 30.08
CA ASP A 130 -25.52 12.28 29.26
C ASP A 130 -25.38 13.76 29.68
N ASP A 131 -26.43 14.39 30.23
CA ASP A 131 -26.34 15.77 30.74
C ASP A 131 -25.50 15.85 32.03
N ALA A 132 -25.63 14.85 32.91
CA ALA A 132 -24.77 14.73 34.08
C ALA A 132 -23.31 14.43 33.65
N TYR A 133 -23.12 13.63 32.60
CA TYR A 133 -21.80 13.39 32.02
C TYR A 133 -21.14 14.68 31.52
N ARG A 134 -21.85 15.51 30.74
CA ARG A 134 -21.32 16.80 30.26
C ARG A 134 -20.92 17.74 31.39
N SER A 135 -21.70 17.77 32.47
CA SER A 135 -21.40 18.58 33.65
C SER A 135 -20.14 18.08 34.37
N ALA A 136 -20.01 16.78 34.60
CA ALA A 136 -18.82 16.19 35.20
C ALA A 136 -17.58 16.28 34.29
N PHE A 137 -17.79 16.17 32.97
CA PHE A 137 -16.76 16.38 31.96
C PHE A 137 -16.19 17.80 32.03
N ALA A 138 -17.04 18.84 32.13
CA ALA A 138 -16.60 20.22 32.21
C ALA A 138 -15.61 20.45 33.37
N LEU A 139 -15.91 19.88 34.55
CA LEU A 139 -15.03 19.93 35.73
C LEU A 139 -13.75 19.11 35.56
N ALA A 140 -13.81 18.01 34.80
CA ALA A 140 -12.64 17.19 34.54
C ALA A 140 -11.71 17.80 33.48
N ALA A 141 -12.28 18.50 32.51
CA ALA A 141 -11.55 19.15 31.42
C ALA A 141 -10.76 20.39 31.87
N GLU A 142 -11.02 20.93 33.06
CA GLU A 142 -10.20 21.98 33.69
C GLU A 142 -8.75 21.52 33.91
N ASP A 143 -8.55 20.22 34.17
CA ASP A 143 -7.22 19.65 34.28
C ASP A 143 -6.65 19.33 32.90
N ARG A 144 -5.91 20.30 32.35
CA ARG A 144 -5.29 20.19 31.03
C ARG A 144 -4.36 18.98 30.91
N ALA A 145 -3.70 18.54 31.97
CA ALA A 145 -2.81 17.38 31.91
C ALA A 145 -3.60 16.08 31.70
N VAL A 146 -4.74 15.94 32.39
CA VAL A 146 -5.65 14.81 32.19
C VAL A 146 -6.24 14.81 30.78
N VAL A 147 -6.65 15.98 30.27
CA VAL A 147 -7.15 16.10 28.88
C VAL A 147 -6.07 15.70 27.88
N GLN A 148 -4.84 16.17 28.06
CA GLN A 148 -3.69 15.85 27.21
C GLN A 148 -3.44 14.33 27.14
N GLU A 149 -3.37 13.67 28.30
CA GLU A 149 -3.19 12.21 28.39
C GLU A 149 -4.31 11.44 27.68
N ILE A 150 -5.56 11.80 27.95
CA ILE A 150 -6.73 11.11 27.37
C ILE A 150 -6.78 11.30 25.85
N LYS A 151 -6.47 12.51 25.34
CA LYS A 151 -6.37 12.75 23.89
C LYS A 151 -5.26 11.91 23.24
N ALA A 152 -4.10 11.80 23.89
CA ALA A 152 -2.99 10.98 23.39
C ALA A 152 -3.37 9.50 23.25
N VAL A 153 -4.07 8.97 24.25
CA VAL A 153 -4.57 7.58 24.21
C VAL A 153 -5.66 7.43 23.15
N SER A 154 -6.58 8.39 23.04
CA SER A 154 -7.62 8.37 21.99
C SER A 154 -7.03 8.38 20.57
N GLU A 155 -5.99 9.17 20.34
CA GLU A 155 -5.26 9.20 19.05
C GLU A 155 -4.55 7.87 18.77
N ALA A 156 -3.89 7.28 19.77
CA ALA A 156 -3.25 5.97 19.64
C ALA A 156 -4.27 4.86 19.34
N LEU A 157 -5.44 4.90 20.00
CA LEU A 157 -6.55 3.98 19.73
C LEU A 157 -7.08 4.14 18.31
N THR A 158 -7.23 5.39 17.84
CA THR A 158 -7.66 5.64 16.45
C THR A 158 -6.63 5.19 15.43
N ALA A 159 -5.34 5.36 15.70
CA ALA A 159 -4.27 4.89 14.82
C ALA A 159 -4.22 3.36 14.73
N ARG A 160 -4.48 2.66 15.85
CA ARG A 160 -4.40 1.19 15.90
C ARG A 160 -5.69 0.49 15.45
N PHE A 161 -6.84 0.96 15.88
CA PHE A 161 -8.12 0.26 15.70
C PHE A 161 -9.05 0.94 14.69
N GLY A 162 -8.80 2.20 14.35
CA GLY A 162 -9.62 3.01 13.46
C GLY A 162 -10.47 4.04 14.20
N TRP A 163 -11.05 4.97 13.43
CA TRP A 163 -11.77 6.13 13.96
C TRP A 163 -13.00 5.78 14.82
N SER A 164 -13.81 4.83 14.36
CA SER A 164 -15.07 4.40 14.96
C SER A 164 -14.92 3.35 16.08
N ALA A 165 -13.72 2.80 16.27
CA ALA A 165 -13.48 1.77 17.29
C ALA A 165 -13.73 2.28 18.72
N PHE A 166 -14.33 1.42 19.56
CA PHE A 166 -14.72 1.73 20.94
C PHE A 166 -15.69 2.91 21.07
N THR A 167 -16.52 3.14 20.05
CA THR A 167 -17.61 4.14 20.08
C THR A 167 -18.95 3.45 19.85
N SER A 168 -20.06 4.15 20.13
CA SER A 168 -21.41 3.68 19.77
C SER A 168 -21.65 3.62 18.26
N LYS A 169 -20.71 4.14 17.45
CA LYS A 169 -20.76 4.17 15.98
C LYS A 169 -19.80 3.14 15.35
N ALA A 170 -19.35 2.15 16.12
CA ALA A 170 -18.49 1.09 15.60
C ALA A 170 -19.21 0.34 14.46
N ASP A 171 -18.56 0.27 13.31
CA ASP A 171 -19.02 -0.50 12.16
C ASP A 171 -18.37 -1.89 12.15
N ALA A 172 -18.85 -2.78 11.28
CA ALA A 172 -18.31 -4.14 11.17
C ALA A 172 -16.79 -4.17 10.91
N VAL A 173 -16.23 -3.11 10.31
CA VAL A 173 -14.78 -2.96 10.11
C VAL A 173 -14.07 -2.65 11.43
N ALA A 174 -14.60 -1.73 12.24
CA ALA A 174 -14.05 -1.43 13.55
C ALA A 174 -14.14 -2.62 14.51
N GLU A 175 -15.26 -3.33 14.55
CA GLU A 175 -15.43 -4.54 15.37
C GLU A 175 -14.39 -5.60 14.99
N ARG A 176 -14.19 -5.82 13.68
CA ARG A 176 -13.15 -6.73 13.20
C ARG A 176 -11.75 -6.28 13.61
N ASN A 177 -11.44 -4.99 13.49
CA ASN A 177 -10.14 -4.46 13.90
C ASN A 177 -9.92 -4.61 15.41
N MET A 178 -10.96 -4.43 16.23
CA MET A 178 -10.89 -4.64 17.68
C MET A 178 -10.50 -6.08 18.00
N VAL A 179 -11.08 -7.08 17.31
CA VAL A 179 -10.71 -8.48 17.52
C VAL A 179 -9.31 -8.79 16.99
N GLU A 180 -8.99 -8.39 15.75
CA GLU A 180 -7.72 -8.75 15.11
C GLU A 180 -6.49 -8.03 15.69
N ARG A 181 -6.67 -6.84 16.29
CA ARG A 181 -5.58 -5.94 16.72
C ARG A 181 -5.51 -5.76 18.24
N MET A 182 -6.27 -6.56 18.99
CA MET A 182 -6.10 -6.69 20.44
C MET A 182 -4.98 -7.69 20.76
N PRO A 183 -4.26 -7.51 21.89
CA PRO A 183 -3.28 -8.50 22.34
C PRO A 183 -3.93 -9.85 22.66
N GLU A 184 -3.38 -10.93 22.10
CA GLU A 184 -3.91 -12.30 22.24
C GLU A 184 -3.70 -12.91 23.65
N ASP A 185 -2.73 -12.39 24.41
CA ASP A 185 -2.32 -12.94 25.73
C ASP A 185 -3.12 -12.40 26.93
N LEU A 186 -4.30 -11.83 26.69
CA LEU A 186 -5.14 -11.28 27.74
C LEU A 186 -6.18 -12.30 28.19
N THR A 187 -6.45 -12.34 29.49
CA THR A 187 -7.60 -13.10 30.01
C THR A 187 -8.89 -12.35 29.68
N SER A 188 -9.99 -13.07 29.42
CA SER A 188 -11.28 -12.46 29.04
C SER A 188 -11.74 -11.33 29.98
N ILE A 189 -11.48 -11.48 31.28
CA ILE A 189 -11.78 -10.46 32.30
C ILE A 189 -10.94 -9.17 32.11
N ARG A 190 -9.69 -9.29 31.67
CA ARG A 190 -8.82 -8.13 31.37
C ARG A 190 -9.26 -7.44 30.09
N ASP A 191 -9.70 -8.20 29.08
CA ASP A 191 -10.21 -7.65 27.82
C ASP A 191 -11.46 -6.79 28.03
N GLU A 192 -12.41 -7.27 28.82
CA GLU A 192 -13.62 -6.49 29.13
C GLU A 192 -13.29 -5.18 29.86
N LYS A 193 -12.35 -5.22 30.82
CA LYS A 193 -11.93 -4.02 31.56
C LYS A 193 -11.23 -3.01 30.66
N LEU A 194 -10.35 -3.47 29.78
CA LEU A 194 -9.65 -2.61 28.81
C LEU A 194 -10.62 -2.00 27.80
N THR A 195 -11.56 -2.81 27.30
CA THR A 195 -12.59 -2.34 26.36
C THR A 195 -13.41 -1.21 26.98
N ARG A 196 -13.90 -1.38 28.21
CA ARG A 196 -14.64 -0.33 28.94
C ARG A 196 -13.81 0.94 29.16
N LEU A 197 -12.51 0.79 29.44
CA LEU A 197 -11.61 1.94 29.59
C LEU A 197 -11.41 2.69 28.27
N PHE A 198 -11.22 1.97 27.16
CA PHE A 198 -11.07 2.57 25.84
C PHE A 198 -12.35 3.27 25.38
N GLU A 199 -13.53 2.71 25.67
CA GLU A 199 -14.81 3.38 25.43
C GLU A 199 -14.92 4.70 26.23
N ALA A 200 -14.52 4.71 27.50
CA ALA A 200 -14.51 5.91 28.33
C ALA A 200 -13.56 6.98 27.78
N VAL A 201 -12.36 6.57 27.31
CA VAL A 201 -11.40 7.46 26.65
C VAL A 201 -11.98 8.06 25.37
N LYS A 202 -12.59 7.24 24.51
CA LYS A 202 -13.18 7.71 23.25
C LYS A 202 -14.33 8.68 23.48
N ARG A 203 -15.19 8.40 24.47
CA ARG A 203 -16.31 9.29 24.84
C ARG A 203 -15.82 10.63 25.38
N PHE A 204 -14.83 10.62 26.27
CA PHE A 204 -14.22 11.85 26.79
C PHE A 204 -13.59 12.68 25.67
N ALA A 205 -12.86 12.05 24.76
CA ALA A 205 -12.25 12.72 23.62
C ALA A 205 -13.28 13.28 22.63
N GLU A 206 -14.43 12.60 22.44
CA GLU A 206 -15.53 13.09 21.59
C GLU A 206 -16.17 14.35 22.18
N GLU A 207 -16.46 14.38 23.48
CA GLU A 207 -16.97 15.59 24.15
C GLU A 207 -15.95 16.73 24.13
N GLN A 208 -14.66 16.46 24.36
CA GLN A 208 -13.61 17.47 24.22
C GLN A 208 -13.55 18.05 22.81
N HIS A 209 -13.64 17.19 21.78
CA HIS A 209 -13.68 17.64 20.38
C HIS A 209 -14.95 18.44 20.05
N LEU A 210 -16.08 18.17 20.71
CA LEU A 210 -17.28 19.01 20.60
C LEU A 210 -17.02 20.38 21.23
N VAL A 211 -16.50 20.45 22.45
CA VAL A 211 -16.19 21.71 23.14
C VAL A 211 -15.19 22.56 22.35
N GLU A 212 -14.13 21.96 21.81
CA GLU A 212 -13.12 22.67 20.99
C GLU A 212 -13.69 23.22 19.68
N ARG A 213 -14.70 22.55 19.11
CA ARG A 213 -15.40 23.05 17.91
C ARG A 213 -16.24 24.30 18.22
N TRP A 214 -16.86 24.36 19.40
CA TRP A 214 -17.67 25.50 19.83
C TRP A 214 -16.83 26.65 20.40
N ASP A 215 -15.73 26.35 21.09
CA ASP A 215 -14.83 27.32 21.71
C ASP A 215 -13.37 26.99 21.40
N ARG A 216 -12.80 27.72 20.43
CA ARG A 216 -11.41 27.54 20.00
C ARG A 216 -10.38 27.90 21.08
N SER A 217 -10.77 28.63 22.13
CA SER A 217 -9.85 28.94 23.25
C SER A 217 -9.59 27.73 24.16
N LYS A 218 -10.45 26.70 24.07
CA LYS A 218 -10.35 25.44 24.84
C LYS A 218 -9.60 24.33 24.10
N ILE A 219 -8.92 24.65 22.99
CA ILE A 219 -8.08 23.69 22.27
C ILE A 219 -6.93 23.22 23.16
N VAL A 220 -6.91 21.92 23.44
CA VAL A 220 -5.84 21.26 24.18
C VAL A 220 -5.15 20.28 23.24
N ALA A 221 -3.86 20.45 22.98
CA ALA A 221 -3.09 19.46 22.22
C ALA A 221 -3.04 18.13 22.98
N ALA A 222 -2.94 16.99 22.30
CA ALA A 222 -2.66 15.73 22.99
C ALA A 222 -1.28 15.78 23.68
N ALA A 223 -1.11 15.07 24.81
CA ALA A 223 0.23 14.77 25.31
C ALA A 223 0.95 14.00 24.21
N SER A 224 2.05 14.54 23.71
CA SER A 224 2.80 13.88 22.66
C SER A 224 3.28 12.53 23.19
N ALA A 225 2.72 11.42 22.66
CA ALA A 225 3.11 10.04 22.95
C ALA A 225 4.55 9.70 22.51
N ASP A 226 5.25 10.71 21.98
CA ASP A 226 6.64 10.72 21.62
C ASP A 226 7.16 12.15 21.88
N PRO A 227 8.10 12.37 22.81
CA PRO A 227 8.75 13.67 22.99
C PRO A 227 9.40 14.21 21.70
N GLN A 228 9.52 13.39 20.64
CA GLN A 228 10.03 13.79 19.33
C GLN A 228 8.96 14.32 18.35
N LYS A 229 7.66 14.35 18.70
CA LYS A 229 6.58 14.83 17.81
C LYS A 229 6.12 16.27 18.06
N GLN A 230 7.05 17.15 18.45
CA GLN A 230 6.79 18.60 18.53
C GLN A 230 7.25 19.39 17.30
N TYR A 231 7.56 18.73 16.18
CA TYR A 231 8.04 19.42 14.99
C TYR A 231 6.97 19.46 13.91
N VAL A 232 6.54 20.68 13.57
CA VAL A 232 5.81 20.93 12.32
C VAL A 232 6.68 20.37 11.19
N PRO A 233 6.16 19.45 10.37
CA PRO A 233 6.96 18.83 9.33
C PRO A 233 7.46 19.90 8.35
N MET A 234 8.77 19.90 8.09
CA MET A 234 9.39 20.81 7.10
C MET A 234 8.71 20.67 5.73
N LEU A 235 8.30 19.45 5.38
CA LEU A 235 7.41 19.19 4.26
C LEU A 235 6.30 18.22 4.70
N ALA A 236 5.06 18.69 4.72
CA ALA A 236 3.92 17.85 5.05
C ALA A 236 3.75 16.72 4.02
N ALA A 237 3.19 15.59 4.50
CA ALA A 237 2.72 14.53 3.64
C ALA A 237 1.60 15.05 2.74
N VAL A 238 1.58 14.62 1.48
CA VAL A 238 0.48 14.89 0.56
C VAL A 238 -0.25 13.60 0.25
N THR A 239 -1.47 13.52 0.75
CA THR A 239 -2.38 12.38 0.56
C THR A 239 -3.56 12.74 -0.35
N GLU A 240 -3.83 14.03 -0.56
CA GLU A 240 -4.94 14.52 -1.35
C GLU A 240 -4.47 15.03 -2.72
N PHE A 241 -5.04 14.45 -3.78
CA PHE A 241 -4.75 14.80 -5.16
C PHE A 241 -6.06 15.10 -5.89
N LYS A 242 -6.15 16.26 -6.56
CA LYS A 242 -7.36 16.69 -7.28
C LYS A 242 -7.70 15.79 -8.48
N THR A 243 -6.67 15.27 -9.14
CA THR A 243 -6.82 14.43 -10.33
C THR A 243 -6.66 12.97 -9.91
N PRO A 244 -7.58 12.06 -10.27
CA PRO A 244 -7.39 10.64 -10.02
C PRO A 244 -6.21 10.11 -10.85
N ILE A 245 -5.59 9.03 -10.36
CA ILE A 245 -4.40 8.42 -11.00
C ILE A 245 -4.69 8.07 -12.46
N ASP A 246 -5.87 7.51 -12.73
CA ASP A 246 -6.26 7.07 -14.05
C ASP A 246 -6.36 8.21 -15.07
N ASP A 247 -6.92 9.36 -14.69
CA ASP A 247 -7.07 10.49 -15.61
C ASP A 247 -5.71 11.12 -15.93
N GLU A 248 -4.85 11.23 -14.91
CA GLU A 248 -3.48 11.72 -15.10
C GLU A 248 -2.66 10.77 -15.98
N ALA A 249 -2.75 9.46 -15.74
CA ALA A 249 -2.05 8.45 -16.53
C ALA A 249 -2.49 8.48 -18.00
N ARG A 250 -3.81 8.59 -18.28
CA ARG A 250 -4.34 8.74 -19.65
C ARG A 250 -3.81 10.00 -20.33
N SER A 251 -3.64 11.09 -19.59
CA SER A 251 -3.07 12.32 -20.13
C SER A 251 -1.59 12.14 -20.48
N ARG A 252 -0.78 11.60 -19.56
CA ARG A 252 0.66 11.36 -19.75
C ARG A 252 0.93 10.36 -20.88
N ALA A 253 0.18 9.26 -20.93
CA ALA A 253 0.29 8.25 -21.99
C ALA A 253 0.07 8.84 -23.39
N ARG A 254 -0.90 9.75 -23.55
CA ARG A 254 -1.17 10.43 -24.84
C ARG A 254 -0.10 11.46 -25.21
N ALA A 255 0.50 12.12 -24.23
CA ALA A 255 1.60 13.04 -24.46
C ALA A 255 2.89 12.31 -24.89
N GLY A 256 2.99 11.02 -24.59
CA GLY A 256 4.11 10.14 -24.95
C GLY A 256 4.47 10.19 -26.44
N SER A 257 5.77 10.15 -26.73
CA SER A 257 6.30 10.17 -28.10
C SER A 257 5.84 8.96 -28.92
N LEU A 258 5.91 7.76 -28.32
CA LEU A 258 5.50 6.51 -28.96
C LEU A 258 4.02 6.53 -29.37
N TYR A 259 3.14 6.98 -28.48
CA TYR A 259 1.72 7.12 -28.78
C TYR A 259 1.48 8.07 -29.96
N ARG A 260 2.11 9.25 -29.94
CA ARG A 260 2.01 10.23 -31.04
C ARG A 260 2.53 9.68 -32.38
N GLN A 261 3.61 8.91 -32.36
CA GLN A 261 4.15 8.25 -33.55
C GLN A 261 3.18 7.20 -34.12
N GLN A 262 2.63 6.32 -33.26
CA GLN A 262 1.68 5.30 -33.71
C GLN A 262 0.37 5.93 -34.21
N ARG A 263 -0.07 7.02 -33.57
CA ARG A 263 -1.24 7.78 -34.02
C ARG A 263 -1.02 8.38 -35.41
N ALA A 264 0.15 8.95 -35.67
CA ALA A 264 0.51 9.47 -36.98
C ALA A 264 0.59 8.36 -38.04
N ALA A 265 1.15 7.20 -37.70
CA ALA A 265 1.20 6.04 -38.60
C ALA A 265 -0.20 5.51 -38.96
N LEU A 266 -1.11 5.46 -37.98
CA LEU A 266 -2.51 5.11 -38.23
C LEU A 266 -3.20 6.17 -39.11
N ALA A 267 -2.98 7.46 -38.84
CA ALA A 267 -3.56 8.54 -39.63
C ALA A 267 -3.09 8.52 -41.10
N ALA A 268 -1.83 8.17 -41.34
CA ALA A 268 -1.28 8.03 -42.69
C ALA A 268 -2.01 6.95 -43.49
N VAL A 269 -2.21 5.75 -42.91
CA VAL A 269 -2.96 4.68 -43.59
C VAL A 269 -4.45 5.01 -43.65
N ALA A 270 -5.02 5.66 -42.64
CA ALA A 270 -6.41 6.09 -42.65
C ALA A 270 -6.72 7.05 -43.82
N SER A 271 -5.75 7.87 -44.23
CA SER A 271 -5.89 8.82 -45.32
C SER A 271 -6.12 8.17 -46.69
N THR A 272 -5.73 6.91 -46.86
CA THR A 272 -5.95 6.14 -48.10
C THR A 272 -7.31 5.43 -48.10
N ILE A 273 -7.93 5.24 -46.93
CA ILE A 273 -9.16 4.46 -46.75
C ILE A 273 -10.38 5.36 -46.67
N TRP A 274 -10.35 6.38 -45.80
CA TRP A 274 -11.51 7.20 -45.45
C TRP A 274 -11.41 8.61 -46.02
N ARG A 275 -12.58 9.21 -46.31
CA ARG A 275 -12.68 10.62 -46.72
C ARG A 275 -12.34 11.59 -45.59
N ASP A 276 -12.71 11.24 -44.35
CA ASP A 276 -12.33 11.97 -43.13
C ASP A 276 -11.44 11.08 -42.23
N PRO A 277 -10.13 11.02 -42.51
CA PRO A 277 -9.22 10.18 -41.72
C PRO A 277 -9.05 10.69 -40.28
N ALA A 278 -9.15 12.00 -40.05
CA ALA A 278 -8.98 12.58 -38.72
C ALA A 278 -10.16 12.22 -37.80
N GLY A 279 -11.39 12.31 -38.31
CA GLY A 279 -12.59 11.89 -37.59
C GLY A 279 -12.60 10.40 -37.26
N VAL A 280 -12.18 9.54 -38.21
CA VAL A 280 -12.10 8.09 -37.97
C VAL A 280 -11.07 7.75 -36.90
N VAL A 281 -9.86 8.32 -36.97
CA VAL A 281 -8.83 8.11 -35.93
C VAL A 281 -9.32 8.60 -34.57
N GLY A 282 -9.99 9.76 -34.51
CA GLY A 282 -10.60 10.26 -33.27
C GLY A 282 -11.64 9.31 -32.67
N LYS A 283 -12.52 8.73 -33.51
CA LYS A 283 -13.53 7.73 -33.08
C LYS A 283 -12.86 6.45 -32.54
N ILE A 284 -11.79 5.98 -33.17
CA ILE A 284 -11.00 4.84 -32.69
C ILE A 284 -10.36 5.16 -31.33
N GLU A 285 -9.77 6.35 -31.18
CA GLU A 285 -9.17 6.79 -29.92
C GLU A 285 -10.21 6.89 -28.79
N GLU A 286 -11.42 7.36 -29.10
CA GLU A 286 -12.53 7.41 -28.14
C GLU A 286 -12.94 6.00 -27.67
N LEU A 287 -13.00 5.02 -28.57
CA LEU A 287 -13.29 3.63 -28.22
C LEU A 287 -12.18 3.03 -27.33
N LEU A 288 -10.91 3.29 -27.64
CA LEU A 288 -9.80 2.88 -26.79
C LEU A 288 -9.91 3.52 -25.38
N GLN A 289 -10.33 4.79 -25.29
CA GLN A 289 -10.54 5.47 -24.01
C GLN A 289 -11.72 4.90 -23.21
N LYS A 290 -12.77 4.42 -23.88
CA LYS A 290 -13.90 3.70 -23.25
C LYS A 290 -13.53 2.28 -22.81
N GLY A 291 -12.30 1.83 -23.08
CA GLY A 291 -11.77 0.53 -22.65
C GLY A 291 -12.03 -0.61 -23.63
N PHE A 292 -12.42 -0.33 -24.87
CA PHE A 292 -12.55 -1.39 -25.87
C PHE A 292 -11.16 -1.89 -26.29
N ALA A 293 -11.01 -3.23 -26.32
CA ALA A 293 -9.77 -3.86 -26.75
C ALA A 293 -9.44 -3.50 -28.21
N ALA A 294 -8.18 -3.13 -28.46
CA ALA A 294 -7.70 -2.74 -29.79
C ALA A 294 -7.96 -3.82 -30.84
N ASP A 295 -7.81 -5.10 -30.50
CA ASP A 295 -8.10 -6.22 -31.40
C ASP A 295 -9.57 -6.29 -31.82
N ARG A 296 -10.48 -5.97 -30.90
CA ARG A 296 -11.93 -5.95 -31.18
C ARG A 296 -12.28 -4.81 -32.14
N ILE A 297 -11.68 -3.63 -31.92
CA ILE A 297 -11.87 -2.49 -32.83
C ILE A 297 -11.26 -2.81 -34.20
N ALA A 298 -10.04 -3.37 -34.25
CA ALA A 298 -9.39 -3.78 -35.48
C ALA A 298 -10.21 -4.80 -36.27
N ALA A 299 -10.79 -5.80 -35.60
CA ALA A 299 -11.69 -6.76 -36.23
C ALA A 299 -12.96 -6.09 -36.78
N ALA A 300 -13.57 -5.19 -36.02
CA ALA A 300 -14.74 -4.45 -36.48
C ALA A 300 -14.43 -3.54 -37.70
N VAL A 301 -13.28 -2.87 -37.70
CA VAL A 301 -12.80 -2.07 -38.84
C VAL A 301 -12.53 -2.94 -40.07
N THR A 302 -12.02 -4.15 -39.87
CA THR A 302 -11.78 -5.11 -40.98
C THR A 302 -13.10 -5.61 -41.57
N ASN A 303 -14.11 -5.87 -40.74
CA ASN A 303 -15.39 -6.42 -41.15
C ASN A 303 -16.31 -5.37 -41.80
N ASP A 304 -16.34 -4.15 -41.26
CA ASP A 304 -17.16 -3.06 -41.78
C ASP A 304 -16.42 -1.70 -41.64
N PRO A 305 -15.52 -1.38 -42.57
CA PRO A 305 -14.78 -0.11 -42.55
C PRO A 305 -15.69 1.10 -42.82
N SER A 306 -16.86 0.91 -43.47
CA SER A 306 -17.84 1.98 -43.71
C SER A 306 -18.57 2.45 -42.45
N ALA A 307 -18.72 1.60 -41.44
CA ALA A 307 -19.31 1.98 -40.14
C ALA A 307 -18.47 3.02 -39.36
N TYR A 308 -17.19 3.14 -39.70
CA TYR A 308 -16.27 4.08 -39.06
C TYR A 308 -16.17 5.40 -39.82
N GLY A 309 -16.42 5.40 -41.13
CA GLY A 309 -16.47 6.61 -41.96
C GLY A 309 -16.71 6.28 -43.43
N ALA A 310 -17.07 7.31 -44.22
CA ALA A 310 -17.25 7.15 -45.65
C ALA A 310 -15.91 6.79 -46.33
N LEU A 311 -15.90 5.69 -47.08
CA LEU A 311 -14.73 5.23 -47.83
C LEU A 311 -14.44 6.14 -49.03
N ARG A 312 -13.16 6.23 -49.39
CA ARG A 312 -12.69 6.88 -50.62
C ARG A 312 -13.14 6.11 -51.87
N GLY A 313 -13.17 6.82 -53.00
CA GLY A 313 -13.68 6.29 -54.26
C GLY A 313 -15.17 5.95 -54.28
N SER A 314 -15.57 5.28 -55.36
CA SER A 314 -16.95 4.85 -55.65
C SER A 314 -17.02 3.34 -55.86
N ASP A 315 -18.07 2.72 -55.34
CA ASP A 315 -18.36 1.28 -55.52
C ASP A 315 -19.49 1.04 -56.54
N ARG A 316 -19.91 2.10 -57.26
CA ARG A 316 -20.90 1.97 -58.33
C ARG A 316 -20.34 1.11 -59.46
N LEU A 317 -21.15 0.20 -59.99
CA LEU A 317 -20.76 -0.68 -61.12
C LEU A 317 -20.20 0.10 -62.32
N MET A 318 -20.77 1.27 -62.62
CA MET A 318 -20.33 2.15 -63.71
C MET A 318 -18.94 2.79 -63.45
N ASP A 319 -18.59 3.01 -62.18
CA ASP A 319 -17.35 3.69 -61.78
C ASP A 319 -16.19 2.70 -61.56
N ARG A 320 -16.46 1.39 -61.60
CA ARG A 320 -15.50 0.33 -61.26
C ARG A 320 -14.26 0.29 -62.16
N MET A 321 -14.40 0.73 -63.42
CA MET A 321 -13.29 0.84 -64.38
C MET A 321 -12.64 2.23 -64.41
N LEU A 322 -13.20 3.20 -63.69
CA LEU A 322 -12.73 4.58 -63.62
C LEU A 322 -11.76 4.80 -62.45
N ALA A 323 -11.15 5.98 -62.39
CA ALA A 323 -10.26 6.38 -61.29
C ALA A 323 -10.91 6.23 -59.90
N ALA A 324 -12.21 6.54 -59.80
CA ALA A 324 -12.97 6.39 -58.55
C ALA A 324 -13.13 4.92 -58.09
N GLY A 325 -13.23 3.97 -59.02
CA GLY A 325 -13.25 2.53 -58.72
C GLY A 325 -11.88 2.01 -58.29
N ARG A 326 -10.78 2.54 -58.86
CA ARG A 326 -9.42 2.23 -58.43
C ARG A 326 -9.13 2.74 -57.02
N GLU A 327 -9.53 3.99 -56.72
CA GLU A 327 -9.40 4.57 -55.37
C GLU A 327 -10.18 3.75 -54.33
N ARG A 328 -11.38 3.25 -54.68
CA ARG A 328 -12.15 2.35 -53.82
C ARG A 328 -11.43 1.02 -53.57
N LYS A 329 -10.81 0.44 -54.61
CA LYS A 329 -10.05 -0.81 -54.49
C LYS A 329 -8.82 -0.64 -53.59
N GLU A 330 -8.08 0.46 -53.74
CA GLU A 330 -6.95 0.80 -52.88
C GLU A 330 -7.39 1.02 -51.43
N ALA A 331 -8.50 1.73 -51.20
CA ALA A 331 -9.07 1.92 -49.88
C ALA A 331 -9.38 0.59 -49.18
N VAL A 332 -9.99 -0.38 -49.88
CA VAL A 332 -10.28 -1.71 -49.32
C VAL A 332 -9.01 -2.51 -49.07
N GLN A 333 -8.02 -2.44 -49.97
CA GLN A 333 -6.75 -3.16 -49.83
C GLN A 333 -5.88 -2.64 -48.67
N ALA A 334 -6.02 -1.37 -48.28
CA ALA A 334 -5.28 -0.79 -47.16
C ALA A 334 -5.88 -1.11 -45.77
N VAL A 335 -7.11 -1.65 -45.70
CA VAL A 335 -7.80 -1.96 -44.43
C VAL A 335 -7.00 -2.90 -43.51
N PRO A 336 -6.39 -4.01 -43.98
CA PRO A 336 -5.57 -4.87 -43.13
C PRO A 336 -4.37 -4.15 -42.51
N GLU A 337 -3.74 -3.22 -43.24
CA GLU A 337 -2.66 -2.41 -42.69
C GLU A 337 -3.18 -1.46 -41.61
N ALA A 338 -4.31 -0.79 -41.84
CA ALA A 338 -4.93 0.07 -40.81
C ALA A 338 -5.26 -0.72 -39.54
N ALA A 339 -5.76 -1.96 -39.67
CA ALA A 339 -6.00 -2.84 -38.54
C ALA A 339 -4.70 -3.19 -37.78
N ALA A 340 -3.58 -3.42 -38.49
CA ALA A 340 -2.28 -3.65 -37.86
C ALA A 340 -1.72 -2.40 -37.14
N ARG A 341 -1.87 -1.21 -37.74
CA ARG A 341 -1.50 0.07 -37.11
C ARG A 341 -2.35 0.37 -35.88
N LEU A 342 -3.65 0.05 -35.94
CA LEU A 342 -4.57 0.19 -34.81
C LEU A 342 -4.13 -0.69 -33.63
N ARG A 343 -3.80 -1.96 -33.87
CA ARG A 343 -3.27 -2.85 -32.82
C ARG A 343 -1.97 -2.31 -32.22
N SER A 344 -1.08 -1.79 -33.06
CA SER A 344 0.18 -1.18 -32.62
C SER A 344 -0.06 0.06 -31.74
N LEU A 345 -0.99 0.93 -32.14
CA LEU A 345 -1.42 2.08 -31.34
C LEU A 345 -2.05 1.65 -30.00
N GLY A 346 -2.95 0.67 -30.03
CA GLY A 346 -3.61 0.15 -28.85
C GLY A 346 -2.64 -0.51 -27.86
N GLY A 347 -1.69 -1.31 -28.36
CA GLY A 347 -0.65 -1.93 -27.53
C GLY A 347 0.32 -0.90 -26.94
N ALA A 348 0.72 0.10 -27.72
CA ALA A 348 1.51 1.23 -27.22
C ALA A 348 0.76 2.03 -26.15
N TYR A 349 -0.53 2.31 -26.37
CA TYR A 349 -1.36 3.01 -25.40
C TYR A 349 -1.54 2.22 -24.10
N ALA A 350 -1.87 0.93 -24.18
CA ALA A 350 -2.06 0.09 -22.98
C ALA A 350 -0.76 -0.03 -22.16
N SER A 351 0.36 -0.33 -22.82
CA SER A 351 1.65 -0.48 -22.14
C SER A 351 2.14 0.82 -21.50
N THR A 352 2.02 1.96 -22.20
CA THR A 352 2.36 3.26 -21.63
C THR A 352 1.40 3.68 -20.51
N LEU A 353 0.09 3.42 -20.65
CA LEU A 353 -0.90 3.76 -19.63
C LEU A 353 -0.64 3.01 -18.32
N ASP A 354 -0.34 1.71 -18.38
CA ASP A 354 -0.07 0.92 -17.19
C ASP A 354 1.26 1.33 -16.53
N ALA A 355 2.29 1.64 -17.33
CA ALA A 355 3.54 2.18 -16.82
C ALA A 355 3.35 3.53 -16.12
N GLU A 356 2.57 4.44 -16.72
CA GLU A 356 2.26 5.76 -16.13
C GLU A 356 1.42 5.65 -14.86
N ARG A 357 0.44 4.74 -14.82
CA ARG A 357 -0.34 4.45 -13.60
C ARG A 357 0.57 4.07 -12.44
N GLN A 358 1.51 3.14 -12.70
CA GLN A 358 2.46 2.68 -11.69
C GLN A 358 3.40 3.82 -11.27
N ALA A 359 3.94 4.58 -12.22
CA ALA A 359 4.81 5.72 -11.94
C ALA A 359 4.12 6.78 -11.08
N ILE A 360 2.87 7.14 -11.42
CA ILE A 360 2.07 8.10 -10.65
C ILE A 360 1.75 7.55 -9.25
N ALA A 361 1.40 6.26 -9.13
CA ALA A 361 1.14 5.65 -7.83
C ALA A 361 2.38 5.71 -6.92
N GLU A 362 3.56 5.39 -7.46
CA GLU A 362 4.83 5.49 -6.73
C GLU A 362 5.19 6.94 -6.37
N GLU A 363 5.01 7.89 -7.31
CA GLU A 363 5.20 9.32 -7.05
C GLU A 363 4.33 9.77 -5.87
N ARG A 364 3.04 9.43 -5.87
CA ARG A 364 2.10 9.80 -4.80
C ARG A 364 2.41 9.10 -3.49
N GLN A 365 2.82 7.83 -3.52
CA GLN A 365 3.26 7.10 -2.33
C GLN A 365 4.49 7.77 -1.69
N ARG A 366 5.45 8.22 -2.50
CA ARG A 366 6.61 8.97 -2.00
C ARG A 366 6.21 10.33 -1.44
N MET A 367 5.24 11.02 -2.06
CA MET A 367 4.72 12.29 -1.56
C MET A 367 3.94 12.16 -0.23
N ALA A 368 3.42 10.97 0.08
CA ALA A 368 2.78 10.68 1.37
C ALA A 368 3.78 10.60 2.54
N VAL A 369 5.09 10.58 2.25
CA VAL A 369 6.14 10.64 3.28
C VAL A 369 6.32 12.09 3.74
N ALA A 370 5.92 12.38 4.99
CA ALA A 370 6.21 13.65 5.63
C ALA A 370 7.70 13.75 5.95
N ILE A 371 8.32 14.90 5.67
CA ILE A 371 9.67 15.18 6.16
C ILE A 371 9.54 15.77 7.57
N PRO A 372 10.04 15.08 8.61
CA PRO A 372 9.96 15.56 9.98
C PRO A 372 10.62 16.93 10.11
N GLY A 373 10.11 17.77 11.02
CA GLY A 373 10.83 18.99 11.38
C GLY A 373 12.01 18.69 12.30
N LEU A 374 12.85 19.70 12.49
CA LEU A 374 14.03 19.64 13.36
C LEU A 374 13.75 20.37 14.67
N SER A 375 14.45 19.99 15.73
CA SER A 375 14.51 20.81 16.95
C SER A 375 15.11 22.17 16.68
N LYS A 376 14.76 23.18 17.49
CA LYS A 376 15.39 24.52 17.40
C LYS A 376 16.91 24.44 17.49
N ALA A 377 17.42 23.59 18.39
CA ALA A 377 18.85 23.35 18.53
C ALA A 377 19.45 22.73 17.25
N ALA A 378 18.77 21.75 16.64
CA ALA A 378 19.19 21.15 15.38
C ALA A 378 19.12 22.13 14.20
N GLU A 379 18.13 23.04 14.16
CA GLU A 379 18.03 24.11 13.16
C GLU A 379 19.16 25.13 13.28
N GLU A 380 19.54 25.52 14.50
CA GLU A 380 20.68 26.42 14.76
C GLU A 380 21.99 25.78 14.30
N VAL A 381 22.21 24.51 14.65
CA VAL A 381 23.37 23.73 14.19
C VAL A 381 23.39 23.62 12.67
N LEU A 382 22.24 23.33 12.04
CA LEU A 382 22.15 23.25 10.58
C LEU A 382 22.46 24.61 9.92
N THR A 383 21.98 25.70 10.51
CA THR A 383 22.24 27.06 10.01
C THR A 383 23.72 27.39 10.07
N ARG A 384 24.39 27.04 11.17
CA ARG A 384 25.84 27.16 11.33
C ARG A 384 26.60 26.32 10.31
N LEU A 385 26.27 25.04 10.15
CA LEU A 385 26.89 24.15 9.16
C LEU A 385 26.69 24.65 7.74
N THR A 386 25.52 25.20 7.42
CA THR A 386 25.24 25.77 6.09
C THR A 386 26.09 27.02 5.83
N ALA A 387 26.30 27.86 6.84
CA ALA A 387 27.19 29.02 6.74
C ALA A 387 28.66 28.60 6.58
N GLU A 388 29.11 27.58 7.33
CA GLU A 388 30.46 27.02 7.22
C GLU A 388 30.69 26.34 5.85
N ALA A 389 29.70 25.61 5.34
CA ALA A 389 29.73 24.99 4.01
C ALA A 389 29.95 26.00 2.88
N LYS A 390 29.31 27.18 2.98
CA LYS A 390 29.50 28.28 2.03
C LYS A 390 30.91 28.88 2.09
N ASN A 391 31.55 28.83 3.25
CA ASN A 391 32.84 29.45 3.49
C ASN A 391 34.03 28.51 3.21
N ASN A 392 33.91 27.18 3.42
CA ASN A 392 34.93 26.17 3.05
C ASN A 392 34.42 24.71 3.18
N GLY A 393 34.30 23.99 2.05
CA GLY A 393 33.79 22.61 2.00
C GLY A 393 34.61 21.56 2.77
N HIS A 394 35.91 21.78 2.99
CA HIS A 394 36.77 20.85 3.74
C HIS A 394 36.62 20.93 5.28
N LYS A 395 36.00 21.99 5.83
CA LYS A 395 35.79 22.14 7.29
C LYS A 395 34.51 21.45 7.79
N LEU A 396 33.64 21.01 6.89
CA LEU A 396 32.37 20.35 7.24
C LEU A 396 32.56 19.05 8.03
N SER A 397 33.58 18.24 7.71
CA SER A 397 33.82 16.96 8.39
C SER A 397 34.30 17.15 9.84
N ALA A 398 35.15 18.15 10.10
CA ALA A 398 35.62 18.47 11.45
C ALA A 398 34.49 19.00 12.35
N SER A 399 33.59 19.82 11.80
CA SER A 399 32.42 20.32 12.53
C SER A 399 31.37 19.23 12.77
N ALA A 400 31.21 18.27 11.85
CA ALA A 400 30.30 17.14 11.99
C ALA A 400 30.66 16.25 13.21
N ALA A 401 31.94 16.01 13.44
CA ALA A 401 32.42 15.21 14.57
C ALA A 401 32.03 15.79 15.95
N SER A 402 31.72 17.08 16.03
CA SER A 402 31.39 17.80 17.27
C SER A 402 29.88 17.92 17.56
N ILE A 403 29.01 17.36 16.71
CA ILE A 403 27.56 17.47 16.87
C ILE A 403 27.05 16.57 18.01
N ASP A 404 26.13 17.10 18.80
CA ASP A 404 25.42 16.36 19.84
C ASP A 404 24.79 15.05 19.29
N PRO A 405 24.92 13.91 19.99
CA PRO A 405 24.35 12.63 19.55
C PRO A 405 22.85 12.66 19.22
N ASN A 406 22.05 13.44 19.96
CA ASN A 406 20.60 13.55 19.74
C ASN A 406 20.30 14.33 18.45
N ILE A 407 21.01 15.44 18.22
CA ILE A 407 20.91 16.23 16.98
C ILE A 407 21.33 15.38 15.77
N ARG A 408 22.37 14.54 15.93
CA ARG A 408 22.75 13.57 14.89
C ARG A 408 21.65 12.56 14.59
N GLY A 409 20.94 12.09 15.61
CA GLY A 409 19.77 11.22 15.44
C GLY A 409 18.65 11.89 14.62
N GLU A 410 18.39 13.18 14.88
CA GLU A 410 17.41 13.97 14.10
C GLU A 410 17.86 14.13 12.63
N PHE A 411 19.13 14.49 12.39
CA PHE A 411 19.67 14.61 11.04
C PHE A 411 19.64 13.28 10.27
N ALA A 412 19.99 12.18 10.92
CA ALA A 412 19.93 10.85 10.31
C ALA A 412 18.49 10.46 9.95
N THR A 413 17.53 10.82 10.80
CA THR A 413 16.11 10.58 10.56
C THR A 413 15.64 11.37 9.34
N VAL A 414 15.84 12.70 9.32
CA VAL A 414 15.49 13.56 8.18
C VAL A 414 16.19 13.09 6.90
N SER A 415 17.49 12.76 6.96
CA SER A 415 18.23 12.25 5.81
C SER A 415 17.60 10.99 5.22
N ARG A 416 17.08 10.08 6.05
CA ARG A 416 16.41 8.85 5.61
C ARG A 416 15.07 9.15 4.97
N THR A 417 14.25 10.02 5.59
CA THR A 417 12.94 10.40 5.05
C THR A 417 13.07 11.16 3.72
N LEU A 418 14.14 11.94 3.56
CA LEU A 418 14.47 12.58 2.28
C LEU A 418 14.82 11.55 1.19
N ASP A 419 15.59 10.50 1.52
CA ASP A 419 15.89 9.43 0.57
C ASP A 419 14.63 8.63 0.19
N GLU A 420 13.73 8.40 1.13
CA GLU A 420 12.44 7.73 0.89
C GLU A 420 11.53 8.55 -0.02
N ARG A 421 11.45 9.87 0.18
CA ARG A 421 10.60 10.77 -0.60
C ARG A 421 11.17 11.11 -1.98
N PHE A 422 12.47 11.35 -2.08
CA PHE A 422 13.08 11.87 -3.31
C PHE A 422 13.90 10.84 -4.08
N GLY A 423 14.23 9.71 -3.45
CA GLY A 423 15.19 8.74 -3.95
C GLY A 423 16.56 8.93 -3.30
N ARG A 424 17.31 7.83 -3.20
CA ARG A 424 18.59 7.77 -2.49
C ARG A 424 19.58 8.79 -3.05
N ASN A 425 20.02 9.73 -2.22
CA ASN A 425 20.97 10.80 -2.55
C ASN A 425 20.52 11.79 -3.64
N ALA A 426 19.23 11.83 -3.99
CA ALA A 426 18.76 12.65 -5.10
C ALA A 426 19.03 14.16 -4.85
N ILE A 427 18.85 14.63 -3.61
CA ILE A 427 19.12 16.02 -3.20
C ILE A 427 20.62 16.34 -3.22
N VAL A 428 21.48 15.44 -2.72
CA VAL A 428 22.95 15.64 -2.75
C VAL A 428 23.48 15.73 -4.17
N ARG A 429 22.96 14.91 -5.08
CA ARG A 429 23.35 14.88 -6.50
C ARG A 429 22.84 16.10 -7.30
N GLY A 430 21.88 16.84 -6.77
CA GLY A 430 21.27 17.96 -7.48
C GLY A 430 20.48 17.50 -8.71
N GLU A 431 19.70 16.41 -8.58
CA GLU A 431 18.83 15.95 -9.66
C GLU A 431 17.84 17.08 -10.06
N LYS A 432 17.77 17.39 -11.36
CA LYS A 432 16.97 18.52 -11.86
C LYS A 432 15.46 18.30 -11.70
N ASP A 433 15.02 17.05 -11.64
CA ASP A 433 13.60 16.68 -11.64
C ASP A 433 12.96 16.66 -10.24
N LEU A 434 13.72 17.01 -9.19
CA LEU A 434 13.24 17.01 -7.81
C LEU A 434 12.06 17.95 -7.58
N ILE A 435 12.07 19.13 -8.20
CA ILE A 435 11.00 20.13 -8.09
C ILE A 435 9.68 19.60 -8.63
N HIS A 436 9.71 18.73 -9.64
CA HIS A 436 8.51 18.10 -10.20
C HIS A 436 7.89 17.08 -9.23
N ARG A 437 8.69 16.53 -8.31
CA ARG A 437 8.26 15.62 -7.23
C ARG A 437 7.79 16.36 -5.97
N VAL A 438 7.76 17.69 -6.00
CA VAL A 438 7.22 18.53 -4.93
C VAL A 438 5.90 19.17 -5.37
N PRO A 439 4.81 19.01 -4.59
CA PRO A 439 3.54 19.68 -4.83
C PRO A 439 3.71 21.19 -4.97
N GLN A 440 2.94 21.81 -5.86
CA GLN A 440 3.04 23.24 -6.16
C GLN A 440 2.98 24.13 -4.91
N THR A 441 2.14 23.77 -3.93
CA THR A 441 1.98 24.47 -2.65
C THR A 441 3.22 24.43 -1.76
N GLN A 442 4.08 23.41 -1.93
CA GLN A 442 5.28 23.20 -1.13
C GLN A 442 6.58 23.60 -1.86
N ARG A 443 6.53 23.89 -3.18
CA ARG A 443 7.73 24.17 -3.99
C ARG A 443 8.57 25.33 -3.45
N ARG A 444 7.93 26.46 -3.12
CA ARG A 444 8.64 27.64 -2.56
C ARG A 444 9.36 27.31 -1.25
N ALA A 445 8.71 26.55 -0.37
CA ALA A 445 9.30 26.13 0.90
C ALA A 445 10.48 25.18 0.66
N PHE A 446 10.31 24.21 -0.24
CA PHE A 446 11.38 23.27 -0.60
C PHE A 446 12.61 23.99 -1.20
N GLU A 447 12.40 24.89 -2.17
CA GLU A 447 13.48 25.67 -2.79
C GLU A 447 14.26 26.48 -1.75
N ALA A 448 13.57 27.11 -0.80
CA ALA A 448 14.21 27.88 0.28
C ALA A 448 15.08 27.02 1.22
N MET A 449 14.75 25.73 1.37
CA MET A 449 15.44 24.81 2.27
C MET A 449 16.43 23.87 1.56
N GLN A 450 16.39 23.78 0.22
CA GLN A 450 17.09 22.75 -0.56
C GLN A 450 18.60 22.70 -0.26
N GLU A 451 19.27 23.85 -0.22
CA GLU A 451 20.69 23.93 0.11
C GLU A 451 20.99 23.50 1.55
N ARG A 452 20.12 23.84 2.51
CA ARG A 452 20.26 23.40 3.91
C ARG A 452 20.10 21.88 4.02
N LEU A 453 19.09 21.31 3.36
CA LEU A 453 18.86 19.85 3.34
C LEU A 453 20.01 19.09 2.67
N LYS A 454 20.62 19.67 1.64
CA LYS A 454 21.82 19.13 0.99
C LYS A 454 23.00 19.07 1.96
N VAL A 455 23.27 20.15 2.69
CA VAL A 455 24.32 20.20 3.73
C VAL A 455 24.04 19.19 4.85
N LEU A 456 22.78 19.07 5.28
CA LEU A 456 22.37 18.07 6.27
C LEU A 456 22.72 16.64 5.82
N GLN A 457 22.32 16.26 4.60
CA GLN A 457 22.64 14.92 4.08
C GLN A 457 24.16 14.73 3.93
N GLN A 458 24.90 15.71 3.43
CA GLN A 458 26.36 15.63 3.32
C GLN A 458 27.06 15.42 4.68
N THR A 459 26.54 16.06 5.74
CA THR A 459 27.04 15.91 7.11
C THR A 459 26.87 14.48 7.61
N VAL A 460 25.66 13.90 7.47
CA VAL A 460 25.37 12.51 7.85
C VAL A 460 26.22 11.50 7.06
N ARG A 461 26.48 11.77 5.77
CA ARG A 461 27.30 10.90 4.91
C ARG A 461 28.79 10.95 5.24
N SER A 462 29.30 12.11 5.62
CA SER A 462 30.70 12.28 6.02
C SER A 462 31.00 11.50 7.30
N GLU A 463 30.12 11.59 8.30
CA GLU A 463 30.26 10.82 9.55
C GLU A 463 30.18 9.31 9.36
N SER A 464 29.25 8.83 8.53
CA SER A 464 29.13 7.39 8.24
C SER A 464 30.37 6.86 7.52
N SER A 465 30.96 7.67 6.64
CA SER A 465 32.23 7.34 6.00
C SER A 465 33.39 7.30 7.00
N GLU A 466 33.46 8.25 7.93
CA GLU A 466 34.48 8.27 9.00
C GLU A 466 34.35 7.10 9.98
N ARG A 467 33.11 6.71 10.36
CA ARG A 467 32.85 5.50 11.16
C ARG A 467 33.33 4.24 10.46
N ILE A 468 33.02 4.08 9.17
CA ILE A 468 33.49 2.93 8.38
C ILE A 468 35.03 2.89 8.32
N ILE A 469 35.68 4.04 8.16
CA ILE A 469 37.15 4.13 8.12
C ILE A 469 37.76 3.81 9.50
N SER A 470 37.17 4.30 10.58
CA SER A 470 37.64 4.05 11.95
C SER A 470 37.40 2.61 12.40
N GLU A 471 36.27 1.98 12.07
CA GLU A 471 36.03 0.55 12.26
C GLU A 471 37.03 -0.31 11.49
N ARG A 472 37.32 0.06 10.22
CA ARG A 472 38.35 -0.63 9.43
C ARG A 472 39.73 -0.50 10.08
N ARG A 473 40.09 0.69 10.57
CA ARG A 473 41.36 0.91 11.29
C ARG A 473 41.42 0.10 12.58
N GLN A 474 40.36 0.04 13.38
CA GLN A 474 40.29 -0.79 14.59
C GLN A 474 40.42 -2.28 14.27
N ARG A 475 39.75 -2.77 13.21
CA ARG A 475 39.92 -4.16 12.74
C ARG A 475 41.36 -4.45 12.34
N THR A 476 42.03 -3.53 11.64
CA THR A 476 43.45 -3.68 11.29
C THR A 476 44.36 -3.68 12.53
N VAL A 477 44.09 -2.82 13.52
CA VAL A 477 44.86 -2.76 14.78
C VAL A 477 44.64 -4.02 15.63
N ASN A 478 43.41 -4.50 15.76
CA ASN A 478 43.10 -5.75 16.49
C ASN A 478 43.71 -6.98 15.81
N ARG A 479 43.77 -7.00 14.47
CA ARG A 479 44.44 -8.05 13.71
C ARG A 479 45.96 -8.04 13.89
N ARG A 480 46.56 -6.89 14.20
CA ARG A 480 47.99 -6.75 14.50
C ARG A 480 48.32 -7.13 15.95
N ARG A 481 47.39 -6.91 16.90
CA ARG A 481 47.52 -7.32 18.31
C ARG A 481 47.27 -8.81 18.57
N GLY A 482 46.56 -9.50 17.68
CA GLY A 482 46.34 -10.95 17.75
C GLY A 482 47.48 -11.81 17.19
N ILE A 483 48.61 -11.19 16.81
CA ILE A 483 49.81 -11.88 16.28
C ILE A 483 50.98 -11.86 17.29
N ASP A 484 50.83 -11.14 18.43
CA ASP A 484 51.81 -11.11 19.55
C ASP A 484 51.32 -11.91 20.78
N LEU A 485 50.58 -13.00 20.55
CA LEU A 485 50.34 -14.13 21.47
C LEU A 485 50.55 -15.40 20.67
#